data_AF-A0A2G4HML1-F1
#
_entry.id   AF-A0A2G4HML1-F1
#
_cell.length_a   1.000
_cell.length_b   1.000
_cell.length_c   1.000
_cell.angle_alpha   90.00
_cell.angle_beta   90.00
_cell.angle_gamma   90.00
#
_symmetry.space_group_name_H-M   'P 1'
#
loop_
_entity.id
_entity.type
_entity.pdbx_description
1 polymer ?
#
loop_
_entity_poly.entity_id
_entity_poly.type
_entity_poly.pdbx_seq_one_letter_code
_entity_poly.pdbx_strand_id
1 'polypeptide(L)'
;MLKGLLSRAKTKVKGLAGGIASGSVAGGASPGSDLALERPPADSRARAKALLMGLQDSICAGLEALDGGATFAEESWIRPEGGGGRSRVMTGGRVFEQGGVNFSEVEGDQLPPSILSQRPEAKGQRWFATG
;
A
#
# COMPACT_ATOMS: atom_id res chain seq x y z
N MET A 1 28.14 17.57 -36.71
CA MET A 1 27.30 17.20 -37.87
C MET A 1 26.98 15.71 -37.78
N LEU A 2 25.79 15.33 -37.33
CA LEU A 2 25.28 13.96 -37.47
C LEU A 2 23.76 14.08 -37.68
N LYS A 3 23.33 13.77 -38.91
CA LYS A 3 21.95 13.81 -39.38
C LYS A 3 21.38 12.39 -39.37
N GLY A 4 20.08 12.26 -39.12
CA GLY A 4 19.26 11.08 -39.43
C GLY A 4 18.96 10.22 -38.20
N LEU A 5 17.77 9.68 -38.00
CA LEU A 5 16.63 9.52 -38.89
C LEU A 5 15.41 9.21 -38.00
N LEU A 6 14.39 10.07 -38.03
CA LEU A 6 13.10 9.80 -37.41
C LEU A 6 12.31 8.84 -38.32
N SER A 7 11.93 7.68 -37.82
CA SER A 7 10.95 6.80 -38.47
C SER A 7 9.62 6.87 -37.72
N ARG A 8 8.60 7.45 -38.38
CA ARG A 8 7.21 7.48 -37.93
C ARG A 8 6.53 6.17 -38.35
N ALA A 9 6.13 5.35 -37.39
CA ALA A 9 5.19 4.27 -37.64
C ALA A 9 3.75 4.82 -37.66
N LYS A 10 3.11 4.80 -38.82
CA LYS A 10 1.65 5.01 -38.99
C LYS A 10 0.97 3.65 -38.82
N THR A 11 0.16 3.48 -37.78
CA THR A 11 -0.74 2.32 -37.67
C THR A 11 -2.16 2.72 -38.03
N LYS A 12 -2.72 1.94 -38.94
CA LYS A 12 -3.95 2.14 -39.70
C LYS A 12 -5.16 1.71 -38.86
N VAL A 13 -6.12 2.63 -38.67
CA VAL A 13 -7.44 2.37 -38.10
C VAL A 13 -8.24 1.48 -39.06
N LYS A 14 -8.82 0.39 -38.55
CA LYS A 14 -9.81 -0.42 -39.27
C LYS A 14 -11.06 -0.51 -38.41
N GLY A 15 -12.09 0.24 -38.80
CA GLY A 15 -13.43 0.13 -38.23
C GLY A 15 -14.10 -1.17 -38.64
N LEU A 16 -14.91 -1.71 -37.73
CA LEU A 16 -15.92 -2.70 -38.04
C LEU A 16 -17.22 -2.25 -37.37
N ALA A 17 -18.21 -1.97 -38.22
CA ALA A 17 -19.58 -1.69 -37.84
C ALA A 17 -20.37 -2.99 -37.75
N GLY A 18 -21.37 -3.05 -36.86
CA GLY A 18 -22.49 -3.98 -36.98
C GLY A 18 -23.06 -4.47 -35.66
N GLY A 19 -24.31 -4.10 -35.38
CA GLY A 19 -25.21 -4.89 -34.51
C GLY A 19 -25.83 -4.16 -33.33
N ILE A 20 -26.81 -3.28 -33.58
CA ILE A 20 -27.79 -2.88 -32.56
C ILE A 20 -28.87 -3.96 -32.47
N ALA A 21 -28.96 -4.64 -31.32
CA ALA A 21 -30.11 -5.47 -30.98
C ALA A 21 -30.93 -4.75 -29.90
N SER A 22 -32.11 -4.29 -30.30
CA SER A 22 -33.16 -3.79 -29.42
C SER A 22 -33.84 -4.96 -28.70
N GLY A 23 -33.81 -4.96 -27.37
CA GLY A 23 -34.64 -5.81 -26.52
C GLY A 23 -35.30 -4.95 -25.44
N SER A 24 -36.64 -4.88 -25.48
CA SER A 24 -37.48 -4.02 -24.65
C SER A 24 -38.02 -4.78 -23.43
N VAL A 25 -37.85 -4.13 -22.27
CA VAL A 25 -38.59 -4.12 -20.98
C VAL A 25 -39.07 -5.42 -20.30
N ALA A 26 -38.72 -5.56 -19.02
CA ALA A 26 -39.68 -5.54 -17.90
C ALA A 26 -38.99 -5.66 -16.53
N GLY A 27 -39.45 -4.87 -15.55
CA GLY A 27 -39.62 -5.35 -14.18
C GLY A 27 -38.51 -5.07 -13.16
N GLY A 28 -38.64 -3.94 -12.47
CA GLY A 28 -38.66 -3.84 -11.00
C GLY A 28 -37.70 -4.70 -10.17
N ALA A 29 -36.69 -4.04 -9.61
CA ALA A 29 -36.42 -4.03 -8.18
C ALA A 29 -35.31 -3.00 -7.96
N SER A 30 -35.53 -1.99 -7.12
CA SER A 30 -34.41 -1.26 -6.52
C SER A 30 -33.71 -2.26 -5.61
N PRO A 31 -32.46 -2.68 -5.86
CA PRO A 31 -31.72 -3.37 -4.82
C PRO A 31 -31.14 -2.24 -3.98
N GLY A 32 -31.69 -2.04 -2.79
CA GLY A 32 -30.86 -1.61 -1.68
C GLY A 32 -29.74 -2.66 -1.59
N SER A 33 -28.59 -2.37 -2.19
CA SER A 33 -27.42 -3.22 -2.08
C SER A 33 -26.98 -3.11 -0.64
N ASP A 34 -27.38 -4.13 0.13
CA ASP A 34 -26.60 -4.73 1.19
C ASP A 34 -25.11 -4.40 0.94
N LEU A 35 -24.58 -3.44 1.70
CA LEU A 35 -23.20 -2.99 1.57
C LEU A 35 -22.30 -4.08 2.19
N ALA A 36 -22.30 -5.26 1.56
CA ALA A 36 -21.30 -6.26 1.80
C ALA A 36 -19.95 -5.61 1.47
N LEU A 37 -19.12 -5.44 2.49
CA LEU A 37 -17.79 -4.88 2.32
C LEU A 37 -17.06 -5.70 1.26
N GLU A 38 -16.79 -5.07 0.12
CA GLU A 38 -16.06 -5.72 -0.97
C GLU A 38 -14.67 -6.09 -0.47
N ARG A 39 -14.24 -7.32 -0.78
CA ARG A 39 -12.93 -7.79 -0.37
C ARG A 39 -11.86 -6.89 -1.01
N PRO A 40 -10.81 -6.49 -0.26
CA PRO A 40 -9.72 -5.75 -0.84
C PRO A 40 -9.09 -6.51 -2.03
N PRO A 41 -8.62 -5.81 -3.07
CA PRO A 41 -7.88 -6.39 -4.17
C PRO A 41 -6.76 -7.35 -3.71
N ALA A 42 -6.46 -8.37 -4.52
CA ALA A 42 -5.46 -9.38 -4.18
C ALA A 42 -4.06 -8.79 -3.93
N ASP A 43 -3.75 -7.64 -4.53
CA ASP A 43 -2.48 -6.93 -4.43
C ASP A 43 -2.45 -5.85 -3.31
N SER A 44 -3.53 -5.72 -2.50
CA SER A 44 -3.64 -4.67 -1.49
C SER A 44 -2.48 -4.63 -0.50
N ARG A 45 -1.92 -5.80 -0.10
CA ARG A 45 -0.75 -5.85 0.79
C ARG A 45 0.48 -5.21 0.15
N ALA A 46 0.77 -5.56 -1.11
CA ALA A 46 1.92 -5.01 -1.83
C ALA A 46 1.77 -3.51 -2.05
N ARG A 47 0.56 -3.05 -2.37
CA ARG A 47 0.26 -1.62 -2.53
C ARG A 47 0.40 -0.84 -1.23
N ALA A 48 -0.10 -1.37 -0.12
CA ALA A 48 0.03 -0.76 1.21
C ALA A 48 1.50 -0.66 1.64
N LYS A 49 2.26 -1.76 1.48
CA LYS A 49 3.71 -1.78 1.74
C LYS A 49 4.44 -0.70 0.95
N ALA A 50 4.23 -0.65 -0.37
CA ALA A 50 4.90 0.32 -1.23
C ALA A 50 4.57 1.76 -0.84
N LEU A 51 3.30 2.03 -0.52
CA LEU A 51 2.87 3.34 -0.03
C LEU A 51 3.55 3.72 1.28
N LEU A 52 3.53 2.85 2.28
CA LEU A 52 4.04 3.15 3.63
C LEU A 52 5.57 3.25 3.66
N MET A 53 6.27 2.41 2.91
CA MET A 53 7.74 2.53 2.77
C MET A 53 8.13 3.83 2.08
N GLY A 54 7.42 4.21 1.00
CA GLY A 54 7.63 5.49 0.34
C GLY A 54 7.28 6.68 1.23
N LEU A 55 6.25 6.55 2.07
CA LEU A 55 5.91 7.56 3.07
C LEU A 55 7.03 7.71 4.11
N GLN A 56 7.55 6.61 4.66
CA GLN A 56 8.71 6.64 5.56
C GLN A 56 9.90 7.35 4.92
N ASP A 57 10.22 7.05 3.65
CA ASP A 57 11.30 7.71 2.92
C ASP A 57 11.07 9.22 2.80
N SER A 58 9.84 9.64 2.46
CA SER A 58 9.49 11.06 2.33
C SER A 58 9.53 11.82 3.66
N ILE A 59 9.09 11.19 4.76
CA ILE A 59 9.11 11.79 6.09
C ILE A 59 10.56 11.94 6.56
N CYS A 60 11.38 10.90 6.43
CA CYS A 60 12.79 10.95 6.81
C CYS A 60 13.52 12.07 6.05
N ALA A 61 13.39 12.11 4.72
CA ALA A 61 14.05 13.14 3.92
C ALA A 61 13.59 14.56 4.30
N GLY A 62 12.30 14.76 4.58
CA GLY A 62 11.77 16.03 5.05
C GLY A 62 12.33 16.45 6.41
N LEU A 63 12.39 15.51 7.37
CA LEU A 63 12.92 15.77 8.70
C LEU A 63 14.44 16.05 8.69
N GLU A 64 15.21 15.31 7.89
CA GLU A 64 16.65 15.56 7.71
C GLU A 64 16.93 16.92 7.08
N ALA A 65 16.13 17.32 6.09
CA ALA A 65 16.24 18.65 5.48
C ALA A 65 15.94 19.78 6.46
N LEU A 66 14.96 19.57 7.36
CA LEU A 66 14.62 20.54 8.42
C LEU A 66 15.70 20.59 9.51
N ASP A 67 16.27 19.45 9.91
CA ASP A 67 17.35 19.40 10.89
C ASP A 67 18.65 20.02 10.35
N GLY A 68 18.98 19.70 9.09
CA GLY A 68 20.16 20.22 8.39
C GLY A 68 21.48 19.82 9.04
N GLY A 69 21.52 18.65 9.70
CA GLY A 69 22.69 18.14 10.42
C GLY A 69 22.65 16.63 10.62
N ALA A 70 21.74 16.14 11.47
CA ALA A 70 21.62 14.71 11.72
C ALA A 70 20.87 13.99 10.60
N THR A 71 21.10 12.67 10.52
CA THR A 71 20.48 11.77 9.54
C THR A 71 19.92 10.53 10.25
N PHE A 72 18.96 9.86 9.61
CA PHE A 72 18.39 8.63 10.14
C PHE A 72 19.33 7.44 9.92
N ALA A 73 19.64 6.71 10.99
CA ALA A 73 20.21 5.38 10.93
C ALA A 73 19.09 4.35 10.71
N GLU A 74 19.26 3.49 9.70
CA GLU A 74 18.29 2.47 9.34
C GLU A 74 18.69 1.09 9.88
N GLU A 75 17.71 0.39 10.45
CA GLU A 75 17.82 -1.00 10.86
C GLU A 75 16.64 -1.79 10.30
N SER A 76 16.93 -2.75 9.43
CA SER A 76 15.94 -3.71 8.94
C SER A 76 15.95 -4.96 9.81
N TRP A 77 14.77 -5.49 10.08
CA TRP A 77 14.60 -6.67 10.94
C TRP A 77 13.50 -7.57 10.41
N ILE A 78 13.57 -8.83 10.81
CA ILE A 78 12.63 -9.89 10.43
C ILE A 78 12.10 -10.54 11.70
N ARG A 79 10.81 -10.87 11.70
CA ARG A 79 10.17 -11.52 12.83
C ARG A 79 10.10 -13.04 12.59
N PRO A 80 10.51 -13.90 13.56
CA PRO A 80 10.44 -15.35 13.40
C PRO A 80 9.03 -15.86 13.08
N GLU A 81 7.99 -15.24 13.66
CA GLU A 81 6.61 -15.61 13.43
C GLU A 81 6.03 -15.11 12.08
N GLY A 82 6.79 -14.31 11.33
CA GLY A 82 6.39 -13.80 10.01
C GLY A 82 6.42 -12.27 9.91
N GLY A 83 6.87 -11.79 8.76
CA GLY A 83 7.00 -10.36 8.47
C GLY A 83 8.30 -9.74 9.02
N GLY A 84 8.27 -8.44 9.28
CA GLY A 84 9.43 -7.67 9.69
C GLY A 84 9.17 -6.17 9.66
N GLY A 85 10.24 -5.40 9.55
CA GLY A 85 10.14 -3.96 9.47
C GLY A 85 11.46 -3.27 9.19
N ARG A 86 11.38 -1.96 9.13
CA ARG A 86 12.48 -1.04 8.91
C ARG A 86 12.36 0.09 9.91
N SER A 87 13.20 0.07 10.91
CA SER A 87 13.29 1.13 11.92
C SER A 87 14.26 2.19 11.41
N ARG A 88 13.90 3.48 11.56
CA ARG A 88 14.83 4.58 11.29
C ARG A 88 14.86 5.50 12.48
N VAL A 89 16.04 5.71 13.04
CA VAL A 89 16.24 6.55 14.23
C VAL A 89 17.30 7.61 13.94
N MET A 90 17.01 8.85 14.31
CA MET A 90 17.92 9.98 14.26
C MET A 90 18.13 10.49 15.69
N THR A 91 19.37 10.86 16.04
CA THR A 91 19.73 11.37 17.37
C THR A 91 20.77 12.46 17.29
N GLY A 92 20.77 13.38 18.23
CA GLY A 92 21.76 14.47 18.29
C GLY A 92 21.61 15.46 17.14
N GLY A 93 20.38 15.65 16.66
CA GLY A 93 20.06 16.64 15.65
C GLY A 93 20.13 18.06 16.16
N ARG A 94 20.21 19.00 15.23
CA ARG A 94 20.26 20.44 15.52
C ARG A 94 18.90 20.97 15.94
N VAL A 95 17.84 20.41 15.38
CA VAL A 95 16.44 20.76 15.64
C VAL A 95 15.77 19.67 16.45
N PHE A 96 15.97 18.41 16.07
CA PHE A 96 15.41 17.26 16.77
C PHE A 96 16.47 16.57 17.61
N GLU A 97 16.31 16.62 18.93
CA GLU A 97 17.18 15.85 19.84
C GLU A 97 17.16 14.35 19.51
N GLN A 98 15.97 13.82 19.23
CA GLN A 98 15.76 12.45 18.77
C GLN A 98 14.49 12.36 17.90
N GLY A 99 14.52 11.51 16.88
CA GLY A 99 13.37 11.23 16.01
C GLY A 99 13.36 9.77 15.57
N GLY A 100 12.17 9.21 15.38
CA GLY A 100 11.98 7.84 14.92
C GLY A 100 10.86 7.76 13.89
N VAL A 101 11.11 7.10 12.75
CA VAL A 101 10.10 6.82 11.73
C VAL A 101 10.20 5.35 11.38
N ASN A 102 9.21 4.56 11.81
CA ASN A 102 9.28 3.12 11.70
C ASN A 102 8.24 2.60 10.72
N PHE A 103 8.63 1.59 9.96
CA PHE A 103 7.73 0.81 9.12
C PHE A 103 7.71 -0.64 9.60
N SER A 104 6.54 -1.26 9.58
CA SER A 104 6.35 -2.67 9.88
C SER A 104 5.34 -3.32 8.93
N GLU A 105 5.57 -4.58 8.62
CA GLU A 105 4.57 -5.49 8.06
C GLU A 105 4.70 -6.82 8.78
N VAL A 106 3.71 -7.18 9.58
CA VAL A 106 3.76 -8.39 10.42
C VAL A 106 2.50 -9.21 10.20
N GLU A 107 2.66 -10.52 10.32
CA GLU A 107 1.55 -11.46 10.25
C GLU A 107 1.70 -12.58 11.26
N GLY A 108 0.62 -13.33 11.44
CA GLY A 108 0.61 -14.50 12.30
C GLY A 108 -0.66 -15.32 12.15
N ASP A 109 -0.61 -16.54 12.65
CA ASP A 109 -1.73 -17.48 12.53
C ASP A 109 -2.79 -17.31 13.63
N GLN A 110 -2.47 -16.58 14.70
CA GLN A 110 -3.38 -16.31 15.81
C GLN A 110 -3.23 -14.87 16.29
N LEU A 111 -4.37 -14.20 16.51
CA LEU A 111 -4.41 -12.87 17.10
C LEU A 111 -3.89 -12.86 18.54
N PRO A 112 -3.25 -11.77 19.00
CA PRO A 112 -2.79 -11.64 20.37
C PRO A 112 -3.93 -11.75 21.39
N PRO A 113 -3.67 -12.26 22.61
CA PRO A 113 -4.67 -12.37 23.67
C PRO A 113 -5.40 -11.05 23.98
N SER A 114 -4.70 -9.92 23.89
CA SER A 114 -5.28 -8.59 24.11
C SER A 114 -6.41 -8.25 23.13
N ILE A 115 -6.32 -8.70 21.88
CA ILE A 115 -7.37 -8.54 20.87
C ILE A 115 -8.47 -9.57 21.09
N LEU A 116 -8.12 -10.82 21.38
CA LEU A 116 -9.10 -11.89 21.58
C LEU A 116 -10.02 -11.65 22.79
N SER A 117 -9.53 -10.98 23.84
CA SER A 117 -10.38 -10.59 24.98
C SER A 117 -11.48 -9.62 24.57
N GLN A 118 -11.25 -8.78 23.55
CA GLN A 118 -12.23 -7.81 23.05
C GLN A 118 -13.06 -8.38 21.88
N ARG A 119 -12.49 -9.34 21.14
CA ARG A 119 -13.06 -9.99 19.95
C ARG A 119 -12.91 -11.51 20.03
N PRO A 120 -13.63 -12.20 20.93
CA PRO A 120 -13.51 -13.65 21.09
C PRO A 120 -13.82 -14.43 19.81
N GLU A 121 -14.71 -13.89 18.96
CA GLU A 121 -15.11 -14.44 17.67
C GLU A 121 -13.96 -14.53 16.66
N ALA A 122 -12.88 -13.75 16.85
CA ALA A 122 -11.73 -13.74 15.96
C ALA A 122 -10.70 -14.84 16.29
N LYS A 123 -10.98 -15.70 17.27
CA LYS A 123 -10.08 -16.79 17.65
C LYS A 123 -9.82 -17.74 16.48
N GLY A 124 -8.54 -18.04 16.25
CA GLY A 124 -8.09 -18.92 15.16
C GLY A 124 -8.00 -18.26 13.79
N GLN A 125 -8.29 -16.96 13.67
CA GLN A 125 -8.09 -16.21 12.43
C GLN A 125 -6.62 -15.86 12.23
N ARG A 126 -6.13 -16.08 11.01
CA ARG A 126 -4.85 -15.52 10.54
C ARG A 126 -5.00 -14.01 10.40
N TRP A 127 -3.93 -13.28 10.64
CA TRP A 127 -3.94 -11.82 10.58
C TRP A 127 -2.68 -11.28 9.92
N PHE A 128 -2.81 -10.06 9.41
CA PHE A 128 -1.74 -9.25 8.83
C PHE A 128 -1.98 -7.80 9.22
N ALA A 129 -0.92 -7.09 9.59
CA ALA A 129 -0.94 -5.67 9.86
C ALA A 129 0.29 -5.00 9.23
N THR A 130 0.10 -3.81 8.68
CA THR A 130 1.20 -2.98 8.17
C THR A 130 0.95 -1.52 8.54
N GLY A 131 2.03 -0.80 8.84
CA GLY A 131 2.02 0.57 9.33
C GLY A 131 3.40 1.19 9.30
#